data_AF-J9E0A3-F1
#
_entry.id   AF-J9E0A3-F1
#
_cell.length_a   1.000
_cell.length_b   1.000
_cell.length_c   1.000
_cell.angle_alpha   90.00
_cell.angle_beta   90.00
_cell.angle_gamma   90.00
#
_symmetry.space_group_name_H-M   'P 1'
#
loop_
_entity.id
_entity.type
_entity.pdbx_description
1 polymer ?
#
loop_
_entity_poly.entity_id
_entity_poly.type
_entity_poly.pdbx_seq_one_letter_code
_entity_poly.pdbx_strand_id
1 'polypeptide(L)'
;MEIAIEGVKQRRKRERQNIRENQDLFKPGDPLLSLLDQDLFKPGDPLLSYGKMMRAKNEAIAIARVSDVFLQVTKNILSHIGTESNKELLGEVNDINEMQNLLQQIDVSSFISRIEPFLGPGGSVEKCLPRNLPCDDVTPYRTMSGWCNNLQNPRFANAFGPLLHLLPPAYDDGIDIPRSKSITGHLLPSARSYDYAIWTNS
;
A
#
# COMPACT_ATOMS: atom_id res chain seq x y z
N MET A 1 2.35 -12.69 10.45
CA MET A 1 1.36 -12.06 11.35
C MET A 1 1.96 -11.13 12.43
N GLU A 2 2.83 -11.57 13.34
CA GLU A 2 3.34 -10.72 14.43
C GLU A 2 4.29 -9.60 13.97
N ILE A 3 5.11 -9.83 12.93
CA ILE A 3 6.19 -8.91 12.53
C ILE A 3 5.65 -7.58 11.97
N ALA A 4 4.64 -7.60 11.09
CA ALA A 4 4.05 -6.39 10.53
C ALA A 4 3.28 -5.58 11.60
N ILE A 5 2.59 -6.28 12.51
CA ILE A 5 1.89 -5.67 13.64
C ILE A 5 2.88 -5.07 14.62
N GLU A 6 3.99 -5.76 14.90
CA GLU A 6 5.05 -5.27 15.77
C GLU A 6 5.73 -4.05 15.14
N GLY A 7 5.97 -4.06 13.83
CA GLY A 7 6.46 -2.88 13.10
C GLY A 7 5.53 -1.66 13.22
N VAL A 8 4.22 -1.85 13.06
CA VAL A 8 3.22 -0.77 13.22
C VAL A 8 3.11 -0.32 14.68
N LYS A 9 3.15 -1.25 15.64
CA LYS A 9 3.13 -0.93 17.08
C LYS A 9 4.40 -0.19 17.50
N GLN A 10 5.57 -0.60 17.01
CA GLN A 10 6.85 0.07 17.27
C GLN A 10 6.93 1.43 16.59
N ARG A 11 6.38 1.58 15.38
CA ARG A 11 6.26 2.88 14.72
C ARG A 11 5.33 3.81 15.52
N ARG A 12 4.18 3.31 15.98
CA ARG A 12 3.28 4.06 16.90
C ARG A 12 3.95 4.44 18.22
N LYS A 13 4.75 3.56 18.81
CA LYS A 13 5.53 3.85 20.03
C LYS A 13 6.56 4.95 19.76
N ARG A 14 7.32 4.85 18.65
CA ARG A 14 8.29 5.87 18.23
C ARG A 14 7.65 7.21 17.91
N GLU A 15 6.54 7.24 17.17
CA GLU A 15 5.80 8.48 16.89
C GLU A 15 5.29 9.13 18.17
N ARG A 16 4.74 8.34 19.11
CA ARG A 16 4.32 8.84 20.43
C ARG A 16 5.50 9.39 21.24
N GLN A 17 6.64 8.72 21.17
CA GLN A 17 7.85 9.16 21.86
C GLN A 17 8.40 10.46 21.25
N ASN A 18 8.53 10.53 19.92
CA ASN A 18 8.95 11.74 19.21
C ASN A 18 8.01 12.92 19.47
N ILE A 19 6.69 12.69 19.53
CA ILE A 19 5.74 13.74 19.88
C ILE A 19 5.98 14.24 21.31
N ARG A 20 6.18 13.34 22.28
CA ARG A 20 6.47 13.71 23.68
C ARG A 20 7.80 14.46 23.83
N GLU A 21 8.84 14.03 23.12
CA GLU A 21 10.17 14.66 23.15
C GLU A 21 10.15 16.06 22.52
N ASN A 22 9.26 16.33 21.57
CA ASN A 22 9.10 17.65 20.96
C ASN A 22 8.01 18.50 21.63
N GLN A 23 7.43 18.04 22.75
CA GLN A 23 6.33 18.71 23.45
C GLN A 23 6.75 19.65 24.59
N ASP A 24 8.04 19.74 24.90
CA ASP A 24 8.59 20.71 25.86
C ASP A 24 8.37 22.20 25.47
N LEU A 25 7.67 22.46 24.36
CA LEU A 25 7.15 23.78 23.97
C LEU A 25 5.94 24.25 24.81
N PHE A 26 5.33 23.38 25.64
CA PHE A 26 4.26 23.78 26.58
C PHE A 26 4.59 23.36 28.01
N LYS A 27 4.74 24.35 28.89
CA LYS A 27 5.35 24.22 30.22
C LYS A 27 4.43 23.52 31.26
N PRO A 28 5.03 22.97 32.34
CA PRO A 28 4.31 22.23 33.38
C PRO A 28 3.55 23.19 34.31
N GLY A 29 2.26 22.93 34.52
CA GLY A 29 1.42 23.72 35.44
C GLY A 29 -0.08 23.38 35.46
N ASP A 30 -0.58 22.56 34.53
CA ASP A 30 -2.02 22.30 34.42
C ASP A 30 -2.49 21.13 35.32
N PRO A 31 -3.51 21.32 36.19
CA PRO A 31 -3.90 20.37 37.23
C PRO A 31 -4.99 19.42 36.74
N LEU A 32 -4.69 18.45 35.88
CA LEU A 32 -5.53 17.24 35.78
C LEU A 32 -4.78 16.07 35.11
N LEU A 33 -3.76 15.56 35.79
CA LEU A 33 -3.16 14.28 35.48
C LEU A 33 -3.94 13.16 36.21
N SER A 34 -5.10 12.75 35.70
CA SER A 34 -5.68 11.47 36.13
C SER A 34 -6.65 10.90 35.11
N LEU A 35 -6.36 9.65 34.71
CA LEU A 35 -7.08 8.79 33.77
C LEU A 35 -6.85 9.11 32.28
N LEU A 36 -5.94 8.30 31.73
CA LEU A 36 -5.78 7.89 30.33
C LEU A 36 -6.69 8.57 29.30
N ASP A 37 -6.05 9.03 28.21
CA ASP A 37 -6.61 9.14 26.86
C ASP A 37 -7.29 10.50 26.53
N GLN A 38 -6.58 11.36 25.77
CA GLN A 38 -7.06 12.41 24.83
C GLN A 38 -6.21 13.70 24.80
N ASP A 39 -5.47 14.03 25.85
CA ASP A 39 -4.88 15.39 26.01
C ASP A 39 -3.42 15.57 25.57
N LEU A 40 -2.90 14.75 24.66
CA LEU A 40 -1.58 15.04 24.10
C LEU A 40 -1.61 16.30 23.20
N PHE A 41 -2.79 16.70 22.74
CA PHE A 41 -2.97 17.93 21.99
C PHE A 41 -4.39 18.46 22.22
N LYS A 42 -4.56 19.78 22.32
CA LYS A 42 -5.87 20.39 22.54
C LYS A 42 -6.76 20.24 21.29
N PRO A 43 -8.09 20.10 21.41
CA PRO A 43 -8.99 20.19 20.28
C PRO A 43 -8.75 21.51 19.52
N GLY A 44 -8.39 21.44 18.24
CA GLY A 44 -8.00 22.59 17.42
C GLY A 44 -6.49 22.79 17.23
N ASP A 45 -5.65 22.02 17.92
CA ASP A 45 -4.21 22.03 17.71
C ASP A 45 -3.84 21.44 16.32
N PRO A 46 -3.07 22.17 15.48
CA PRO A 46 -2.57 21.65 14.21
C PRO A 46 -1.80 20.34 14.36
N LEU A 47 -1.08 20.15 15.46
CA LEU A 47 -0.31 18.92 15.71
C LEU A 47 -1.21 17.73 16.07
N LEU A 48 -2.36 17.95 16.72
CA LEU A 48 -3.38 16.90 16.91
C LEU A 48 -3.93 16.44 15.58
N SER A 49 -4.27 17.42 14.74
CA SER A 49 -4.89 17.20 13.44
C SER A 49 -3.94 16.43 12.53
N TYR A 50 -2.67 16.86 12.49
CA TYR A 50 -1.59 16.16 11.82
C TYR A 50 -1.40 14.74 12.37
N GLY A 51 -1.28 14.57 13.70
CA GLY A 51 -1.10 13.26 14.32
C GLY A 51 -2.28 12.30 14.06
N LYS A 52 -3.51 12.82 14.01
CA LYS A 52 -4.72 12.06 13.63
C LYS A 52 -4.74 11.70 12.15
N MET A 53 -4.26 12.57 11.26
CA MET A 53 -4.14 12.28 9.82
C MET A 53 -3.07 11.23 9.52
N MET A 54 -1.94 11.27 10.24
CA MET A 54 -0.85 10.30 10.05
C MET A 54 -1.14 8.94 10.68
N ARG A 55 -2.05 8.88 11.66
CA ARG A 55 -2.41 7.62 12.32
C ARG A 55 -3.29 6.75 11.43
N ALA A 56 -2.84 5.53 11.16
CA ALA A 56 -3.65 4.54 10.46
C ALA A 56 -4.98 4.27 11.18
N LYS A 57 -6.08 4.34 10.42
CA LYS A 57 -7.44 4.00 10.85
C LYS A 57 -7.58 2.50 11.15
N ASN A 58 -8.62 2.12 11.89
CA ASN A 58 -8.84 0.72 12.27
C ASN A 58 -9.13 -0.16 11.05
N GLU A 59 -9.85 0.37 10.08
CA GLU A 59 -10.17 -0.27 8.81
C GLU A 59 -8.89 -0.54 8.02
N ALA A 60 -7.99 0.44 7.93
CA ALA A 60 -6.70 0.29 7.27
C ALA A 60 -5.83 -0.80 7.93
N ILE A 61 -5.89 -0.94 9.27
CA ILE A 61 -5.20 -2.02 9.99
C ILE A 61 -5.82 -3.39 9.66
N ALA A 62 -7.15 -3.48 9.59
CA ALA A 62 -7.83 -4.73 9.24
C ALA A 62 -7.45 -5.19 7.82
N ILE A 63 -7.43 -4.26 6.88
CA ILE A 63 -7.00 -4.52 5.50
C ILE A 63 -5.54 -4.98 5.48
N ALA A 64 -4.64 -4.29 6.19
CA ALA A 64 -3.24 -4.67 6.25
C ALA A 64 -3.03 -6.10 6.78
N ARG A 65 -3.85 -6.58 7.73
CA ARG A 65 -3.78 -7.97 8.21
C ARG A 65 -4.16 -8.97 7.13
N VAL A 66 -5.24 -8.68 6.40
CA VAL A 66 -5.71 -9.51 5.30
C VAL A 66 -4.66 -9.56 4.19
N SER A 67 -4.08 -8.40 3.83
CA SER A 67 -3.00 -8.31 2.86
C SER A 67 -1.74 -9.08 3.29
N ASP A 68 -1.36 -9.06 4.57
CA ASP A 68 -0.20 -9.83 5.09
C ASP A 68 -0.42 -11.34 4.94
N VAL A 69 -1.64 -11.82 5.23
CA VAL A 69 -2.00 -13.23 5.03
C VAL A 69 -1.91 -13.59 3.55
N PHE A 70 -2.49 -12.78 2.66
CA PHE A 70 -2.42 -13.03 1.22
C PHE A 70 -0.98 -13.06 0.72
N LEU A 71 -0.13 -12.13 1.16
CA LEU A 71 1.28 -12.11 0.81
C LEU A 71 2.00 -13.38 1.27
N GLN A 72 1.80 -13.80 2.52
CA GLN A 72 2.41 -15.02 3.06
C GLN A 72 1.95 -16.27 2.30
N VAL A 73 0.67 -16.35 1.96
CA VAL A 73 0.11 -17.42 1.14
C VAL A 73 0.74 -17.42 -0.26
N THR A 74 0.83 -16.27 -0.92
CA THR A 74 1.47 -16.14 -2.23
C THR A 74 2.93 -16.58 -2.18
N LYS A 75 3.72 -16.10 -1.20
CA LYS A 75 5.11 -16.53 -1.03
C LYS A 75 5.23 -18.05 -0.84
N ASN A 76 4.32 -18.65 -0.08
CA ASN A 76 4.30 -20.08 0.14
C ASN A 76 3.93 -20.88 -1.12
N ILE A 77 2.93 -20.41 -1.89
CA ILE A 77 2.57 -21.04 -3.17
C ILE A 77 3.76 -20.98 -4.13
N LEU A 78 4.42 -19.82 -4.23
CA LEU A 78 5.57 -19.63 -5.11
C LEU A 78 6.76 -20.51 -4.71
N SER A 79 7.03 -20.67 -3.41
CA SER A 79 8.10 -21.55 -2.95
C SER A 79 7.83 -23.03 -3.23
N HIS A 80 6.55 -23.44 -3.25
CA HIS A 80 6.14 -24.82 -3.53
C HIS A 80 5.98 -25.12 -5.03
N ILE A 81 5.82 -24.11 -5.88
CA ILE A 81 5.83 -24.27 -7.34
C ILE A 81 7.25 -24.60 -7.83
N GLY A 82 8.29 -24.06 -7.16
CA GLY A 82 9.69 -24.32 -7.49
C GLY A 82 10.24 -25.67 -7.00
N THR A 83 9.46 -26.47 -6.25
CA THR A 83 9.87 -27.79 -5.77
C THR A 83 9.14 -28.89 -6.55
N GLU A 84 9.91 -29.85 -7.07
CA GLU A 84 9.60 -30.78 -8.17
C GLU A 84 8.31 -31.64 -8.07
N SER A 85 7.52 -31.55 -7.01
CA SER A 85 6.39 -32.45 -6.75
C SER A 85 5.05 -32.09 -7.40
N ASN A 86 4.88 -30.91 -8.03
CA ASN A 86 3.59 -30.49 -8.63
C ASN A 86 3.71 -30.02 -10.10
N LYS A 87 4.65 -30.61 -10.86
CA LYS A 87 4.86 -30.29 -12.28
C LYS A 87 3.65 -30.61 -13.19
N GLU A 88 2.76 -31.51 -12.73
CA GLU A 88 1.56 -31.91 -13.47
C GLU A 88 0.40 -30.90 -13.40
N LEU A 89 0.35 -30.01 -12.41
CA LEU A 89 -0.80 -29.10 -12.23
C LEU A 89 -0.66 -27.78 -13.02
N LEU A 90 0.57 -27.39 -13.42
CA LEU A 90 0.82 -26.05 -13.99
C LEU A 90 1.70 -26.00 -15.24
N GLY A 91 2.06 -27.12 -15.86
CA GLY A 91 2.74 -27.12 -17.17
C GLY A 91 4.01 -26.26 -17.21
N GLU A 92 5.16 -26.83 -16.86
CA GLU A 92 6.49 -26.30 -17.17
C GLU A 92 6.82 -24.84 -16.78
N VAL A 93 6.23 -24.27 -15.73
CA VAL A 93 6.73 -22.97 -15.23
C VAL A 93 7.99 -23.20 -14.38
N ASN A 94 9.15 -23.22 -15.03
CA ASN A 94 10.46 -23.46 -14.38
C ASN A 94 11.16 -22.14 -13.97
N ASP A 95 10.71 -20.98 -14.44
CA ASP A 95 11.34 -19.67 -14.18
C ASP A 95 10.33 -18.65 -13.62
N ILE A 96 10.73 -17.95 -12.55
CA ILE A 96 9.97 -16.82 -11.96
C ILE A 96 9.72 -15.74 -13.01
N ASN A 97 10.65 -15.54 -13.95
CA ASN A 97 10.49 -14.57 -15.04
C ASN A 97 9.38 -14.98 -16.02
N GLU A 98 9.25 -16.27 -16.31
CA GLU A 98 8.21 -16.81 -17.18
C GLU A 98 6.83 -16.70 -16.52
N MET A 99 6.77 -16.99 -15.22
CA MET A 99 5.58 -16.77 -14.42
C MET A 99 5.19 -15.27 -14.35
N GLN A 100 6.16 -14.36 -14.20
CA GLN A 100 5.88 -12.92 -14.24
C GLN A 100 5.26 -12.48 -15.57
N ASN A 101 5.71 -13.05 -16.70
CA ASN A 101 5.14 -12.76 -18.01
C ASN A 101 3.72 -13.34 -18.19
N LEU A 102 3.43 -14.52 -17.62
CA LEU A 102 2.09 -15.11 -17.61
C LEU A 102 1.13 -14.36 -16.67
N LEU A 103 1.60 -13.94 -15.50
CA LEU A 103 0.82 -13.19 -14.52
C LEU A 103 0.41 -11.81 -15.03
N GLN A 104 1.21 -11.19 -15.91
CA GLN A 104 0.84 -9.93 -16.57
C GLN A 104 -0.41 -10.05 -17.45
N GLN A 105 -0.72 -11.26 -17.94
CA GLN A 105 -1.88 -11.49 -18.81
C GLN A 105 -3.16 -11.84 -18.05
N ILE A 106 -3.08 -12.11 -16.75
CA ILE A 106 -4.23 -12.50 -15.94
C ILE A 106 -4.93 -11.23 -15.42
N ASP A 107 -6.20 -11.04 -15.81
CA ASP A 107 -7.04 -9.95 -15.29
C ASP A 107 -7.43 -10.22 -13.83
N VAL A 108 -6.53 -9.81 -12.93
CA VAL A 108 -6.73 -9.85 -11.47
C VAL A 108 -7.52 -8.63 -10.96
N SER A 109 -8.05 -7.77 -11.83
CA SER A 109 -8.77 -6.55 -11.42
C SER A 109 -10.02 -6.86 -10.59
N SER A 110 -10.66 -8.02 -10.80
CA SER A 110 -11.79 -8.47 -9.98
C SER A 110 -11.40 -8.80 -8.53
N PHE A 111 -10.12 -9.12 -8.29
CA PHE A 111 -9.58 -9.47 -6.99
C PHE A 111 -8.84 -8.29 -6.34
N ILE A 112 -7.94 -7.62 -7.07
CA ILE A 112 -7.12 -6.50 -6.57
C ILE A 112 -7.96 -5.23 -6.40
N SER A 113 -8.97 -5.00 -7.24
CA SER A 113 -9.84 -3.82 -7.11
C SER A 113 -11.02 -4.05 -6.15
N ARG A 114 -10.94 -5.03 -5.24
CA ARG A 114 -11.87 -5.11 -4.10
C ARG A 114 -11.57 -4.00 -3.11
N ILE A 115 -12.14 -2.85 -3.43
CA ILE A 115 -12.02 -1.67 -2.61
C ILE A 115 -13.14 -1.56 -1.57
N GLU A 116 -14.06 -2.55 -1.46
CA GLU A 116 -15.13 -2.51 -0.46
C GLU A 116 -14.62 -2.14 0.95
N PRO A 117 -13.46 -2.64 1.41
CA PRO A 117 -12.93 -2.27 2.72
C PRO A 117 -12.58 -0.78 2.88
N PHE A 118 -12.38 -0.05 1.79
CA PHE A 118 -12.06 1.38 1.78
C PHE A 118 -13.29 2.30 1.62
N LEU A 119 -14.46 1.74 1.29
CA LEU A 119 -15.66 2.52 0.96
C LEU A 119 -16.52 2.93 2.17
N GLY A 120 -16.16 2.47 3.37
CA GLY A 120 -16.87 2.78 4.61
C GLY A 120 -18.24 2.08 4.74
N PRO A 121 -18.97 2.31 5.85
CA PRO A 121 -20.25 1.65 6.12
C PRO A 121 -21.30 1.99 5.03
N GLY A 122 -21.82 0.98 4.35
CA GLY A 122 -22.81 1.15 3.27
C GLY A 122 -22.26 1.63 1.93
N GLY A 123 -20.93 1.68 1.78
CA GLY A 123 -20.27 1.92 0.50
C GLY A 123 -20.24 0.66 -0.36
N SER A 124 -20.57 0.79 -1.66
CA SER A 124 -20.46 -0.30 -2.63
C SER A 124 -19.61 0.15 -3.83
N VAL A 125 -18.89 -0.80 -4.44
CA VAL A 125 -18.07 -0.53 -5.63
C VAL A 125 -18.92 0.04 -6.75
N GLU A 126 -20.14 -0.47 -6.92
CA GLU A 126 -21.09 0.01 -7.94
C GLU A 126 -21.49 1.48 -7.72
N LYS A 127 -21.63 1.91 -6.46
CA LYS A 127 -21.98 3.29 -6.12
C LYS A 127 -20.81 4.25 -6.31
N CYS A 128 -19.59 3.83 -5.97
CA CYS A 128 -18.41 4.71 -5.98
C CYS A 128 -17.59 4.65 -7.27
N LEU A 129 -17.55 3.50 -7.93
CA LEU A 129 -16.86 3.24 -9.19
C LEU A 129 -17.82 2.53 -10.18
N PRO A 130 -18.87 3.22 -10.66
CA PRO A 130 -19.83 2.62 -11.57
C PRO A 130 -19.14 2.17 -12.86
N ARG A 131 -19.45 0.95 -13.30
CA ARG A 131 -18.91 0.30 -14.50
C ARG A 131 -20.02 0.05 -15.52
N ASN A 132 -20.75 1.11 -15.85
CA ASN A 132 -21.91 1.02 -16.71
C ASN A 132 -21.48 0.61 -18.13
N LEU A 133 -22.14 -0.43 -18.66
CA LEU A 133 -22.01 -0.86 -20.05
C LEU A 133 -23.42 -0.88 -20.68
N PRO A 134 -23.58 -0.44 -21.94
CA PRO A 134 -22.53 0.08 -22.85
C PRO A 134 -21.98 1.44 -22.40
N CYS A 135 -20.78 1.79 -22.88
CA CYS A 135 -20.21 3.12 -22.63
C CYS A 135 -21.06 4.21 -23.29
N ASP A 136 -21.29 5.31 -22.57
CA ASP A 136 -21.94 6.50 -23.09
C ASP A 136 -20.89 7.43 -23.72
N ASP A 137 -20.91 7.56 -25.04
CA ASP A 137 -20.03 8.43 -25.83
C ASP A 137 -20.64 9.79 -26.13
N VAL A 138 -21.89 10.03 -25.69
CA VAL A 138 -22.64 11.26 -25.94
C VAL A 138 -22.38 12.30 -24.86
N THR A 139 -22.11 11.84 -23.62
CA THR A 139 -21.82 12.76 -22.52
C THR A 139 -20.52 13.52 -22.74
N PRO A 140 -20.51 14.87 -22.64
CA PRO A 140 -19.31 15.67 -22.87
C PRO A 140 -18.35 15.69 -21.66
N TYR A 141 -18.70 15.00 -20.57
CA TYR A 141 -17.97 15.06 -19.30
C TYR A 141 -17.36 13.71 -18.92
N ARG A 142 -16.20 13.75 -18.26
CA ARG A 142 -15.51 12.55 -17.77
C ARG A 142 -16.19 12.03 -16.51
N THR A 143 -16.23 10.71 -16.37
CA THR A 143 -16.62 10.06 -15.12
C THR A 143 -15.54 10.25 -14.05
N MET A 144 -15.93 10.33 -12.77
CA MET A 144 -14.97 10.47 -11.67
C MET A 144 -14.03 9.26 -11.52
N SER A 145 -14.49 8.08 -11.94
CA SER A 145 -13.70 6.85 -11.92
C SER A 145 -12.71 6.74 -13.09
N GLY A 146 -12.84 7.57 -14.12
CA GLY A 146 -12.12 7.42 -15.39
C GLY A 146 -12.73 6.39 -16.36
N TRP A 147 -13.80 5.71 -15.94
CA TRP A 147 -14.52 4.70 -16.73
C TRP A 147 -14.97 5.24 -18.09
N CYS A 148 -14.82 4.42 -19.13
CA CYS A 148 -15.19 4.72 -20.52
C CYS A 148 -14.46 5.90 -21.18
N ASN A 149 -13.36 6.41 -20.60
CA ASN A 149 -12.51 7.38 -21.30
C ASN A 149 -11.91 6.79 -22.60
N ASN A 150 -11.63 5.48 -22.61
CA ASN A 150 -11.29 4.74 -23.81
C ASN A 150 -12.45 3.81 -24.18
N LEU A 151 -13.15 4.10 -25.29
CA LEU A 151 -14.33 3.34 -25.72
C LEU A 151 -14.01 1.89 -26.13
N GLN A 152 -12.79 1.64 -26.63
CA GLN A 152 -12.35 0.28 -26.98
C GLN A 152 -11.99 -0.53 -25.73
N ASN A 153 -11.38 0.13 -24.74
CA ASN A 153 -10.93 -0.48 -23.49
C ASN A 153 -11.38 0.35 -22.28
N PRO A 154 -12.65 0.24 -21.84
CA PRO A 154 -13.23 1.09 -20.79
C PRO A 154 -12.54 1.00 -19.42
N ARG A 155 -11.66 0.01 -19.23
CA ARG A 155 -10.90 -0.20 -17.99
C ARG A 155 -9.60 0.61 -17.90
N PHE A 156 -9.12 1.17 -18.99
CA PHE A 156 -7.81 1.80 -19.03
C PHE A 156 -7.77 3.11 -18.23
N ALA A 157 -6.72 3.27 -17.44
CA ALA A 157 -6.47 4.43 -16.59
C ALA A 157 -7.59 4.77 -15.59
N ASN A 158 -8.37 3.76 -15.19
CA ASN A 158 -9.36 3.94 -14.14
C ASN A 158 -8.71 4.16 -12.77
N ALA A 159 -9.41 4.91 -11.92
CA ALA A 159 -9.06 5.03 -10.51
C ALA A 159 -9.09 3.65 -9.83
N PHE A 160 -8.22 3.45 -8.83
CA PHE A 160 -8.07 2.20 -8.09
C PHE A 160 -7.73 0.97 -8.96
N GLY A 161 -7.20 1.20 -10.17
CA GLY A 161 -6.50 0.19 -10.96
C GLY A 161 -5.01 0.10 -10.59
N PRO A 162 -4.35 -1.03 -10.89
CA PRO A 162 -2.90 -1.13 -10.75
C PRO A 162 -2.19 -0.17 -11.70
N LEU A 163 -0.99 0.28 -11.31
CA LEU A 163 -0.14 1.06 -12.19
C LEU A 163 0.41 0.18 -13.31
N LEU A 164 0.47 0.71 -14.53
CA LEU A 164 1.10 0.03 -15.65
C LEU A 164 2.62 -0.02 -15.44
N HIS A 165 3.19 -1.23 -15.50
CA HIS A 165 4.63 -1.42 -15.46
C HIS A 165 5.17 -1.56 -16.90
N LEU A 166 5.99 -0.60 -17.35
CA LEU A 166 6.64 -0.65 -18.66
C LEU A 166 7.83 -1.63 -18.70
N LEU A 167 8.40 -1.92 -17.53
CA LEU A 167 9.49 -2.87 -17.34
C LEU A 167 9.12 -3.84 -16.21
N PRO A 168 9.68 -5.06 -16.20
CA PRO A 168 9.49 -5.98 -15.10
C PRO A 168 9.89 -5.35 -13.76
N PRO A 169 9.15 -5.64 -12.67
CA PRO A 169 9.48 -5.13 -11.35
C PRO A 169 10.80 -5.74 -10.85
N ALA A 170 11.61 -4.93 -10.17
CA ALA A 170 12.91 -5.34 -9.61
C ALA A 170 12.90 -5.28 -8.06
N TYR A 171 12.44 -6.36 -7.44
CA TYR A 171 12.45 -6.56 -5.98
C TYR A 171 13.63 -7.44 -5.54
N ASP A 172 14.06 -7.30 -4.29
CA ASP A 172 15.18 -8.07 -3.74
C ASP A 172 14.89 -9.57 -3.66
N ASP A 173 13.62 -9.92 -3.40
CA ASP A 173 13.10 -11.29 -3.36
C ASP A 173 12.21 -11.64 -4.56
N GLY A 174 12.15 -10.76 -5.57
CA GLY A 174 11.29 -10.93 -6.75
C GLY A 174 9.78 -10.73 -6.51
N ILE A 175 9.35 -10.38 -5.29
CA ILE A 175 7.94 -10.32 -4.91
C ILE A 175 7.54 -8.95 -4.37
N ASP A 176 8.06 -8.54 -3.21
CA ASP A 176 7.62 -7.32 -2.53
C ASP A 176 8.73 -6.59 -1.75
N ILE A 177 9.86 -7.24 -1.48
CA ILE A 177 10.93 -6.63 -0.70
C ILE A 177 11.63 -5.57 -1.56
N PRO A 178 11.66 -4.29 -1.13
CA PRO A 178 12.38 -3.26 -1.86
C PRO A 178 13.85 -3.66 -2.05
N ARG A 179 14.35 -3.47 -3.26
CA ARG A 179 15.73 -3.79 -3.61
C ARG A 179 16.72 -3.11 -2.65
N SER A 180 17.64 -3.90 -2.09
CA SER A 180 18.63 -3.41 -1.12
C SER A 180 20.03 -3.28 -1.73
N LYS A 181 20.28 -3.93 -2.87
CA LYS A 181 21.59 -3.99 -3.53
C LYS A 181 21.59 -3.39 -4.93
N SER A 182 22.74 -2.90 -5.35
CA SER A 182 23.06 -2.49 -6.72
C SER A 182 23.23 -3.71 -7.63
N ILE A 183 23.24 -3.48 -8.95
CA ILE A 183 23.64 -4.47 -9.95
C ILE A 183 25.07 -5.00 -9.71
N THR A 184 25.91 -4.23 -9.01
CA THR A 184 27.28 -4.61 -8.63
C THR A 184 27.34 -5.41 -7.31
N GLY A 185 26.19 -5.64 -6.65
CA GLY A 185 26.10 -6.38 -5.39
C GLY A 185 26.33 -5.53 -4.12
N HIS A 186 26.80 -4.29 -4.24
CA HIS A 186 26.95 -3.38 -3.11
C HIS A 186 25.60 -2.88 -2.58
N LEU A 187 25.52 -2.56 -1.28
CA LEU A 187 24.32 -2.00 -0.66
C LEU A 187 23.98 -0.62 -1.24
N LEU A 188 22.69 -0.37 -1.44
CA LEU A 188 22.20 0.94 -1.84
C LEU A 188 22.31 1.93 -0.66
N PRO A 189 22.68 3.19 -0.94
CA PRO A 189 22.68 4.22 0.09
C PRO A 189 21.26 4.47 0.60
N SER A 190 21.15 4.99 1.82
CA SER A 190 19.86 5.47 2.32
C SER A 190 19.35 6.63 1.45
N ALA A 191 18.02 6.72 1.26
CA ALA A 191 17.42 7.79 0.48
C ALA A 191 17.86 9.18 0.99
N ARG A 192 17.93 9.35 2.33
CA ARG A 192 18.34 10.61 2.97
C ARG A 192 19.82 10.94 2.74
N SER A 193 20.72 9.96 2.82
CA SER A 193 22.15 10.21 2.59
C SER A 193 22.42 10.58 1.13
N TYR A 194 21.70 9.95 0.20
CA TYR A 194 21.78 10.26 -1.22
C TYR A 194 21.26 11.68 -1.52
N ASP A 195 20.10 12.02 -0.95
CA ASP A 195 19.48 13.33 -1.09
C ASP A 195 20.40 14.45 -0.54
N TYR A 196 20.92 14.28 0.67
CA TYR A 196 21.87 15.22 1.26
C TYR A 196 23.13 15.38 0.38
N ALA A 197 23.74 14.27 -0.05
CA ALA A 197 24.95 14.32 -0.85
C ALA A 197 24.79 15.08 -2.17
N ILE A 198 23.60 15.06 -2.78
CA ILE A 198 23.32 15.73 -4.05
C ILE A 198 22.80 17.14 -3.85
N TRP A 199 21.79 17.34 -3.00
CA TRP A 199 21.06 18.61 -2.95
C TRP A 199 21.70 19.64 -2.02
N THR A 200 22.45 19.25 -0.99
CA THR A 200 23.05 20.23 -0.06
C THR A 200 24.48 20.60 -0.38
N ASN A 201 25.13 19.87 -1.29
CA ASN A 201 26.48 20.15 -1.77
C ASN A 201 26.51 20.73 -3.21
N SER A 202 25.34 21.12 -3.75
CA SER A 202 25.19 21.79 -5.06
C SER A 202 25.11 23.31 -4.91
#